data_AF-A0A168C9T2-F1
#
_entry.id   AF-A0A168C9T2-F1
#
_cell.length_a   1.000
_cell.length_b   1.000
_cell.length_c   1.000
_cell.angle_alpha   90.00
_cell.angle_beta   90.00
_cell.angle_gamma   90.00
#
_symmetry.space_group_name_H-M   'P 1'
#
loop_
_entity.id
_entity.type
_entity.pdbx_description
1 polymer ?
#
loop_
_entity_poly.entity_id
_entity_poly.type
_entity_poly.pdbx_seq_one_letter_code
_entity_poly.pdbx_strand_id
1 'polypeptide(L)'
;MLDFEAFLYASDDSRYESLLKTTVGFVFLGTPFRGSHRGITRELGFDEPALRDRVHRFCKLRNKLSTTVACFSELHETDYGRRLGIAGVARGMVVDETSACIPGLDRYALDKDHLKLNKYCGPTDPAFERVSDVISEMCRAANDVVRRRFESAYRSNLVQAYANRARTGREIITDNHAALNYNPEAGACLYDLFVTDPLDDKKALKRKKGDRAASTYESNENPNSESHAIQFLWLYGNPGTGKSTLAIYLTDKLSIDFSATDGKTLAYFFCDSAFNTRRTATSVVRGLLLQLIQQHPPLLSYVLPKYNERKAKLFESFDALWAIFISAAADRTSGRKYCIIDALDECDDESQKTLLRQLRETFHSPETPPNIRFLVTSRPYSEIRQNLDIFTNKDLASFPDVTRDIDRCIKERVAQLKYTNKIKERVSEMLKDKAEGTFL
;
A
#
# COMPACT_ATOMS: atom_id res chain seq x y z
N MET A 1 -30.53 -10.10 -9.97
CA MET A 1 -30.38 -10.72 -8.63
C MET A 1 -29.02 -11.35 -8.43
N LEU A 2 -28.41 -11.97 -9.46
CA LEU A 2 -27.03 -12.49 -9.38
C LEU A 2 -25.99 -11.41 -9.05
N ASP A 3 -26.08 -10.21 -9.64
CA ASP A 3 -25.13 -9.11 -9.32
C ASP A 3 -25.27 -8.57 -7.90
N PHE A 4 -26.49 -8.68 -7.36
CA PHE A 4 -26.83 -8.28 -5.99
C PHE A 4 -26.28 -9.27 -4.96
N GLU A 5 -26.42 -10.57 -5.24
CA GLU A 5 -25.79 -11.65 -4.47
C GLU A 5 -24.26 -11.58 -4.55
N ALA A 6 -23.71 -11.35 -5.75
CA ALA A 6 -22.27 -11.25 -5.95
C ALA A 6 -21.65 -10.08 -5.19
N PHE A 7 -22.33 -8.93 -5.14
CA PHE A 7 -21.85 -7.77 -4.40
C PHE A 7 -21.91 -7.97 -2.87
N LEU A 8 -22.97 -8.61 -2.38
CA LEU A 8 -23.08 -8.99 -0.97
C LEU A 8 -22.03 -10.04 -0.60
N TYR A 9 -21.83 -11.05 -1.45
CA TYR A 9 -20.80 -12.07 -1.27
C TYR A 9 -19.39 -11.47 -1.27
N ALA A 10 -19.11 -10.54 -2.18
CA ALA A 10 -17.84 -9.82 -2.21
C ALA A 10 -17.58 -9.02 -0.92
N SER A 11 -18.63 -8.61 -0.20
CA SER A 11 -18.51 -7.93 1.10
C SER A 11 -18.15 -8.83 2.27
N ASP A 12 -18.41 -10.14 2.13
CA ASP A 12 -18.15 -11.14 3.16
C ASP A 12 -16.77 -11.82 2.99
N ASP A 13 -16.06 -11.55 1.88
CA ASP A 13 -14.75 -12.15 1.57
C ASP A 13 -13.71 -11.10 1.12
N SER A 14 -12.62 -10.99 1.88
CA SER A 14 -11.56 -9.98 1.69
C SER A 14 -10.84 -10.11 0.34
N ARG A 15 -10.89 -11.28 -0.31
CA ARG A 15 -10.30 -11.47 -1.66
C ARG A 15 -10.96 -10.59 -2.72
N TYR A 16 -12.21 -10.21 -2.52
CA TYR A 16 -12.97 -9.39 -3.46
C TYR A 16 -13.10 -7.92 -3.02
N GLU A 17 -12.32 -7.49 -2.02
CA GLU A 17 -12.36 -6.11 -1.52
C GLU A 17 -12.06 -5.08 -2.62
N SER A 18 -11.18 -5.42 -3.56
CA SER A 18 -10.88 -4.58 -4.73
C SER A 18 -12.12 -4.32 -5.59
N LEU A 19 -12.97 -5.34 -5.77
CA LEU A 19 -14.21 -5.26 -6.55
C LEU A 19 -15.24 -4.36 -5.85
N LEU A 20 -15.32 -4.39 -4.52
CA LEU A 20 -16.16 -3.47 -3.76
C LEU A 20 -15.69 -2.02 -3.89
N LYS A 21 -14.36 -1.81 -3.79
CA LYS A 21 -13.76 -0.46 -3.84
C LYS A 21 -13.92 0.18 -5.21
N THR A 22 -13.86 -0.62 -6.28
CA THR A 22 -13.89 -0.16 -7.67
C THR A 22 -15.30 -0.13 -8.31
N THR A 23 -16.30 -0.80 -7.73
CA THR A 23 -17.69 -0.74 -8.23
C THR A 23 -18.34 0.61 -7.91
N VAL A 24 -18.49 1.49 -8.91
CA VAL A 24 -18.97 2.88 -8.72
C VAL A 24 -20.48 3.06 -8.86
N GLY A 25 -21.17 2.12 -9.51
CA GLY A 25 -22.60 2.22 -9.74
C GLY A 25 -23.28 0.89 -10.01
N PHE A 26 -24.60 0.83 -9.76
CA PHE A 26 -25.47 -0.26 -10.17
C PHE A 26 -26.64 0.26 -11.00
N VAL A 27 -26.95 -0.46 -12.07
CA VAL A 27 -28.13 -0.21 -12.91
C VAL A 27 -29.00 -1.45 -12.86
N PHE A 28 -30.24 -1.27 -12.41
CA PHE A 28 -31.22 -2.35 -12.32
C PHE A 28 -32.35 -2.11 -13.31
N LEU A 29 -32.63 -3.11 -14.15
CA LEU A 29 -33.72 -3.09 -15.11
C LEU A 29 -34.79 -4.07 -14.64
N GLY A 30 -35.91 -3.56 -14.12
CA GLY A 30 -37.06 -4.39 -13.71
C GLY A 30 -36.75 -5.39 -12.59
N THR A 31 -35.86 -5.06 -11.65
CA THR A 31 -35.49 -5.99 -10.56
C THR A 31 -36.54 -5.97 -9.45
N PRO A 32 -37.14 -7.12 -9.06
CA PRO A 32 -38.19 -7.17 -8.05
C PRO A 32 -37.63 -7.10 -6.62
N PHE A 33 -37.31 -5.90 -6.12
CA PHE A 33 -36.76 -5.71 -4.77
C PHE A 33 -37.75 -6.01 -3.64
N ARG A 34 -39.06 -5.97 -3.92
CA ARG A 34 -40.12 -6.38 -2.97
C ARG A 34 -40.78 -7.69 -3.37
N GLY A 35 -40.21 -8.41 -4.34
CA GLY A 35 -40.80 -9.60 -4.94
C GLY A 35 -41.76 -9.27 -6.09
N SER A 36 -42.34 -10.30 -6.68
CA SER A 36 -43.30 -10.17 -7.79
C SER A 36 -44.61 -10.84 -7.41
N HIS A 37 -45.73 -10.15 -7.64
CA HIS A 37 -47.08 -10.65 -7.36
C HIS A 37 -47.46 -11.91 -8.14
N ARG A 38 -46.70 -12.27 -9.20
CA ARG A 38 -46.96 -13.46 -10.04
C ARG A 38 -45.83 -14.50 -10.03
N GLY A 39 -44.99 -14.50 -8.99
CA GLY A 39 -44.14 -15.65 -8.64
C GLY A 39 -43.27 -16.17 -9.79
N ILE A 40 -42.31 -15.37 -10.26
CA ILE A 40 -41.30 -15.83 -11.23
C ILE A 40 -40.54 -17.05 -10.66
N THR A 41 -40.32 -17.07 -9.35
CA THR A 41 -39.85 -18.22 -8.55
C THR A 41 -40.43 -18.10 -7.12
N ARG A 42 -40.47 -19.22 -6.37
CA ARG A 42 -40.97 -19.26 -4.97
C ARG A 42 -40.16 -18.37 -4.01
N GLU A 43 -38.91 -18.07 -4.37
CA GLU A 43 -37.95 -17.23 -3.62
C GLU A 43 -38.15 -15.72 -3.84
N LEU A 44 -39.01 -15.33 -4.78
CA LEU A 44 -39.34 -13.94 -5.13
C LEU A 44 -40.81 -13.61 -4.81
N GLY A 45 -41.39 -14.32 -3.84
CA GLY A 45 -42.69 -13.98 -3.28
C GLY A 45 -42.73 -12.53 -2.82
N PHE A 46 -43.88 -11.88 -3.00
CA PHE A 46 -44.05 -10.51 -2.55
C PHE A 46 -43.83 -10.42 -1.02
N ASP A 47 -43.00 -9.48 -0.58
CA ASP A 47 -42.61 -9.26 0.83
C ASP A 47 -41.88 -10.45 1.50
N GLU A 48 -41.15 -11.26 0.72
CA GLU A 48 -40.35 -12.36 1.25
C GLU A 48 -39.26 -11.86 2.23
N PRO A 49 -39.22 -12.35 3.50
CA PRO A 49 -38.30 -11.83 4.51
C PRO A 49 -36.81 -11.90 4.12
N ALA A 50 -36.40 -12.99 3.46
CA ALA A 50 -35.04 -13.18 3.01
C ALA A 50 -34.64 -12.22 1.88
N LEU A 51 -35.58 -11.81 1.03
CA LEU A 51 -35.33 -10.81 0.00
C LEU A 51 -35.19 -9.41 0.63
N ARG A 52 -36.06 -9.09 1.59
CA ARG A 52 -36.03 -7.82 2.32
C ARG A 52 -34.72 -7.64 3.09
N ASP A 53 -34.23 -8.68 3.76
CA ASP A 53 -32.95 -8.65 4.47
C ASP A 53 -31.77 -8.38 3.51
N ARG A 54 -31.73 -9.09 2.37
CA ARG A 54 -30.68 -8.84 1.38
C ARG A 54 -30.72 -7.42 0.83
N VAL A 55 -31.92 -6.88 0.56
CA VAL A 55 -32.06 -5.50 0.04
C VAL A 55 -31.60 -4.49 1.08
N HIS A 56 -31.89 -4.76 2.37
CA HIS A 56 -31.39 -3.95 3.47
C HIS A 56 -29.86 -4.00 3.59
N ARG A 57 -29.25 -5.19 3.53
CA ARG A 57 -27.78 -5.36 3.53
C ARG A 57 -27.14 -4.61 2.35
N PHE A 58 -27.72 -4.71 1.16
CA PHE A 58 -27.25 -4.01 -0.03
C PHE A 58 -27.29 -2.50 0.18
N CYS A 59 -28.41 -1.96 0.69
CA CYS A 59 -28.55 -0.53 0.96
C CYS A 59 -27.52 -0.03 1.99
N LYS A 60 -27.26 -0.81 3.05
CA LYS A 60 -26.25 -0.51 4.06
C LYS A 60 -24.86 -0.46 3.45
N LEU A 61 -24.51 -1.45 2.63
CA LEU A 61 -23.22 -1.53 1.95
C LEU A 61 -23.03 -0.41 0.92
N ARG A 62 -24.05 -0.14 0.10
CA ARG A 62 -24.08 0.99 -0.83
C ARG A 62 -23.84 2.31 -0.11
N ASN A 63 -24.52 2.57 1.00
CA ASN A 63 -24.32 3.80 1.77
C ASN A 63 -22.90 3.91 2.31
N LYS A 64 -22.36 2.81 2.85
CA LYS A 64 -20.97 2.75 3.32
C LYS A 64 -19.97 3.07 2.21
N LEU A 65 -20.22 2.59 0.99
CA LEU A 65 -19.35 2.78 -0.16
C LEU A 65 -19.71 4.02 -0.98
N SER A 66 -20.81 4.73 -0.70
CA SER A 66 -21.32 5.81 -1.56
C SER A 66 -21.46 5.37 -3.03
N THR A 67 -22.01 4.18 -3.28
CA THR A 67 -22.26 3.67 -4.63
C THR A 67 -23.55 4.23 -5.20
N THR A 68 -23.53 4.75 -6.43
CA THR A 68 -24.75 5.23 -7.11
C THR A 68 -25.63 4.07 -7.55
N VAL A 69 -26.95 4.20 -7.47
CA VAL A 69 -27.88 3.15 -7.91
C VAL A 69 -29.01 3.78 -8.69
N ALA A 70 -29.29 3.24 -9.88
CA ALA A 70 -30.42 3.63 -10.71
C ALA A 70 -31.35 2.43 -10.92
N CYS A 71 -32.64 2.64 -10.65
CA CYS A 71 -33.68 1.64 -10.82
C CYS A 71 -34.58 2.01 -12.00
N PHE A 72 -34.74 1.09 -12.94
CA PHE A 72 -35.61 1.27 -14.10
C PHE A 72 -36.83 0.35 -14.02
N SER A 73 -38.02 0.92 -14.23
CA SER A 73 -39.30 0.21 -14.22
C SER A 73 -39.92 0.13 -15.62
N GLU A 74 -40.77 -0.87 -15.82
CA GLU A 74 -41.62 -1.00 -17.02
C GLU A 74 -42.87 -0.11 -16.90
N LEU A 75 -43.38 0.37 -18.04
CA LEU A 75 -44.64 1.14 -18.13
C LEU A 75 -45.78 0.33 -18.74
N HIS A 76 -45.47 -0.73 -19.49
CA HIS A 76 -46.46 -1.52 -20.22
C HIS A 76 -46.62 -2.91 -19.62
N GLU A 77 -47.86 -3.39 -19.59
CA GLU A 77 -48.15 -4.78 -19.22
C GLU A 77 -47.48 -5.76 -20.16
N THR A 78 -46.95 -6.85 -19.60
CA THR A 78 -46.39 -7.94 -20.38
C THR A 78 -47.47 -8.96 -20.72
N ASP A 79 -47.59 -9.33 -21.99
CA ASP A 79 -48.48 -10.43 -22.45
C ASP A 79 -47.77 -11.77 -22.35
N TYR A 80 -48.01 -12.49 -21.26
CA TYR A 80 -47.41 -13.80 -20.99
C TYR A 80 -48.00 -14.90 -21.87
N GLY A 81 -49.23 -14.72 -22.35
CA GLY A 81 -49.93 -15.68 -23.21
C GLY A 81 -49.20 -15.93 -24.53
N ARG A 82 -48.45 -14.92 -25.01
CA ARG A 82 -47.59 -15.08 -26.21
C ARG A 82 -46.49 -16.13 -26.05
N ARG A 83 -45.98 -16.39 -24.84
CA ARG A 83 -44.98 -17.47 -24.61
C ARG A 83 -45.57 -18.87 -24.72
N LEU A 84 -46.89 -19.00 -24.53
CA LEU A 84 -47.62 -20.27 -24.61
C LEU A 84 -48.47 -20.39 -25.89
N GLY A 85 -48.34 -19.45 -26.83
CA GLY A 85 -49.03 -19.48 -28.14
C GLY A 85 -50.47 -18.95 -28.14
N ILE A 86 -50.95 -18.36 -27.04
CA ILE A 86 -52.33 -17.87 -26.92
C ILE A 86 -52.32 -16.40 -26.47
N ALA A 87 -52.37 -15.47 -27.43
CA ALA A 87 -52.25 -14.04 -27.16
C ALA A 87 -53.45 -13.49 -26.36
N GLY A 88 -53.20 -12.56 -25.42
CA GLY A 88 -54.25 -11.80 -24.73
C GLY A 88 -54.90 -12.47 -23.52
N VAL A 89 -54.56 -13.72 -23.19
CA VAL A 89 -55.21 -14.48 -22.11
C VAL A 89 -54.61 -14.18 -20.72
N ALA A 90 -53.37 -13.68 -20.67
CA ALA A 90 -52.71 -13.30 -19.42
C ALA A 90 -51.86 -12.05 -19.63
N ARG A 91 -52.36 -10.89 -19.19
CA ARG A 91 -51.64 -9.61 -19.15
C ARG A 91 -51.44 -9.12 -17.71
N GLY A 92 -50.38 -8.36 -17.50
CA GLY A 92 -50.09 -7.70 -16.23
C GLY A 92 -48.66 -7.22 -16.13
N MET A 93 -48.38 -6.37 -15.14
CA MET A 93 -47.03 -5.94 -14.80
C MET A 93 -46.27 -7.11 -14.17
N VAL A 94 -45.04 -7.36 -14.64
CA VAL A 94 -44.20 -8.44 -14.09
C VAL A 94 -43.63 -8.00 -12.74
N VAL A 95 -43.18 -6.76 -12.67
CA VAL A 95 -42.69 -6.14 -11.46
C VAL A 95 -43.35 -4.77 -11.36
N ASP A 96 -44.13 -4.55 -10.32
CA ASP A 96 -44.73 -3.25 -10.07
C ASP A 96 -43.63 -2.21 -9.81
N GLU A 97 -43.90 -0.94 -10.12
CA GLU A 97 -42.91 0.13 -9.97
C GLU A 97 -42.35 0.23 -8.54
N THR A 98 -43.18 -0.04 -7.52
CA THR A 98 -42.78 0.05 -6.11
C THR A 98 -41.88 -1.11 -5.68
N SER A 99 -41.92 -2.24 -6.40
CA SER A 99 -40.99 -3.35 -6.28
C SER A 99 -39.76 -3.18 -7.17
N ALA A 100 -39.91 -2.55 -8.34
CA ALA A 100 -38.80 -2.29 -9.28
C ALA A 100 -37.80 -1.25 -8.76
N CYS A 101 -38.20 -0.42 -7.79
CA CYS A 101 -37.41 0.68 -7.26
C CYS A 101 -37.17 0.56 -5.76
N ILE A 102 -35.96 0.92 -5.32
CA ILE A 102 -35.64 1.04 -3.90
C ILE A 102 -36.05 2.45 -3.43
N PRO A 103 -36.86 2.58 -2.36
CA PRO A 103 -37.27 3.88 -1.84
C PRO A 103 -36.08 4.79 -1.52
N GLY A 104 -36.17 6.06 -1.96
CA GLY A 104 -35.14 7.07 -1.73
C GLY A 104 -33.95 7.03 -2.71
N LEU A 105 -34.01 6.18 -3.75
CA LEU A 105 -33.04 6.16 -4.84
C LEU A 105 -33.64 6.67 -6.15
N ASP A 106 -32.76 6.99 -7.10
CA ASP A 106 -33.16 7.46 -8.42
C ASP A 106 -33.93 6.37 -9.18
N ARG A 107 -35.08 6.78 -9.72
CA ARG A 107 -36.03 5.90 -10.41
C ARG A 107 -36.36 6.45 -11.80
N TYR A 108 -36.46 5.55 -12.75
CA TYR A 108 -36.64 5.88 -14.16
C TYR A 108 -37.67 4.94 -14.79
N ALA A 109 -38.77 5.46 -15.28
CA ALA A 109 -39.72 4.66 -16.04
C ALA A 109 -39.27 4.55 -17.52
N LEU A 110 -39.39 3.36 -18.09
CA LEU A 110 -39.11 3.09 -19.50
C LEU A 110 -40.41 2.71 -20.22
N ASP A 111 -40.59 3.27 -21.41
CA ASP A 111 -41.74 3.02 -22.29
C ASP A 111 -41.66 1.64 -22.97
N LYS A 112 -41.58 0.59 -22.14
CA LYS A 112 -41.34 -0.80 -22.54
C LYS A 112 -42.13 -1.73 -21.63
N ASP A 113 -42.38 -2.94 -22.14
CA ASP A 113 -42.77 -4.09 -21.32
C ASP A 113 -41.53 -4.75 -20.68
N HIS A 114 -41.71 -5.55 -19.64
CA HIS A 114 -40.62 -6.21 -18.92
C HIS A 114 -39.65 -6.98 -19.81
N LEU A 115 -40.15 -7.61 -20.88
CA LEU A 115 -39.34 -8.47 -21.77
C LEU A 115 -38.44 -7.67 -22.71
N LYS A 116 -38.58 -6.34 -22.72
CA LYS A 116 -37.86 -5.40 -23.58
C LYS A 116 -37.10 -4.32 -22.81
N LEU A 117 -37.04 -4.39 -21.48
CA LEU A 117 -36.31 -3.39 -20.69
C LEU A 117 -34.82 -3.28 -21.05
N ASN A 118 -34.22 -4.36 -21.56
CA ASN A 118 -32.83 -4.41 -22.04
C ASN A 118 -32.72 -4.52 -23.57
N LYS A 119 -33.80 -4.25 -24.32
CA LYS A 119 -33.84 -4.37 -25.78
C LYS A 119 -34.13 -3.02 -26.43
N TYR A 120 -33.19 -2.58 -27.25
CA TYR A 120 -33.24 -1.28 -27.91
C TYR A 120 -33.12 -1.46 -29.41
N CYS A 121 -33.84 -0.64 -30.17
CA CYS A 121 -33.78 -0.68 -31.64
C CYS A 121 -32.51 -0.01 -32.20
N GLY A 122 -31.79 0.76 -31.37
CA GLY A 122 -30.57 1.46 -31.74
C GLY A 122 -30.19 2.51 -30.67
N PRO A 123 -29.09 3.26 -30.89
CA PRO A 123 -28.60 4.27 -29.95
C PRO A 123 -29.50 5.51 -29.81
N THR A 124 -30.44 5.71 -30.75
CA THR A 124 -31.43 6.79 -30.72
C THR A 124 -32.79 6.33 -30.16
N ASP A 125 -32.86 5.11 -29.60
CA ASP A 125 -34.06 4.65 -28.89
C ASP A 125 -34.18 5.47 -27.58
N PRO A 126 -35.32 6.13 -27.29
CA PRO A 126 -35.46 6.96 -26.09
C PRO A 126 -35.18 6.21 -24.78
N ALA A 127 -35.46 4.90 -24.74
CA ALA A 127 -35.14 4.08 -23.57
C ALA A 127 -33.62 3.79 -23.47
N PHE A 128 -32.94 3.67 -24.61
CA PHE A 128 -31.48 3.52 -24.64
C PHE A 128 -30.80 4.81 -24.18
N GLU A 129 -31.19 5.96 -24.73
CA GLU A 129 -30.62 7.27 -24.38
C GLU A 129 -30.70 7.48 -22.86
N ARG A 130 -31.89 7.29 -22.28
CA ARG A 130 -32.12 7.44 -20.84
C ARG A 130 -31.24 6.52 -19.98
N VAL A 131 -31.07 5.26 -20.37
CA VAL A 131 -30.19 4.33 -19.63
C VAL A 131 -28.72 4.71 -19.80
N SER A 132 -28.32 5.08 -21.02
CA SER A 132 -26.94 5.42 -21.38
C SER A 132 -26.45 6.72 -20.73
N ASP A 133 -27.33 7.71 -20.55
CA ASP A 133 -27.02 8.96 -19.87
C ASP A 133 -26.67 8.72 -18.41
N VAL A 134 -27.49 7.94 -17.71
CA VAL A 134 -27.27 7.56 -16.31
C VAL A 134 -25.94 6.79 -16.14
N ILE A 135 -25.65 5.83 -17.02
CA ILE A 135 -24.37 5.10 -17.00
C ILE A 135 -23.21 6.07 -17.26
N SER A 136 -23.35 6.98 -18.22
CA SER A 136 -22.32 7.97 -18.55
C SER A 136 -22.01 8.89 -17.38
N GLU A 137 -23.03 9.31 -16.62
CA GLU A 137 -22.84 10.08 -15.39
C GLU A 137 -22.09 9.29 -14.31
N MET A 138 -22.47 8.03 -14.09
CA MET A 138 -21.73 7.14 -13.18
C MET A 138 -20.25 7.00 -13.58
N CYS A 139 -19.97 6.86 -14.88
CA CYS A 139 -18.61 6.78 -15.41
C CYS A 139 -17.83 8.10 -15.21
N ARG A 140 -18.45 9.25 -15.45
CA ARG A 140 -17.81 10.56 -15.21
C ARG A 140 -17.45 10.77 -13.74
N ALA A 141 -18.29 10.32 -12.83
CA ALA A 141 -18.06 10.41 -11.38
C ALA A 141 -17.12 9.33 -10.81
N ALA A 142 -16.76 8.32 -11.62
CA ALA A 142 -16.11 7.10 -11.13
C ALA A 142 -14.81 7.37 -10.38
N ASN A 143 -13.92 8.18 -10.95
CA ASN A 143 -12.61 8.48 -10.37
C ASN A 143 -12.73 9.13 -8.99
N ASP A 144 -13.67 10.07 -8.82
CA ASP A 144 -13.88 10.75 -7.55
C ASP A 144 -14.47 9.83 -6.47
N VAL A 145 -15.38 8.93 -6.84
CA VAL A 145 -15.96 7.94 -5.93
C VAL A 145 -14.89 6.96 -5.46
N VAL A 146 -14.08 6.44 -6.39
CA VAL A 146 -12.97 5.51 -6.07
C VAL A 146 -11.95 6.22 -5.19
N ARG A 147 -11.49 7.42 -5.56
CA ARG A 147 -10.54 8.22 -4.78
C ARG A 147 -11.02 8.44 -3.34
N ARG A 148 -12.27 8.87 -3.15
CA ARG A 148 -12.86 9.09 -1.81
C ARG A 148 -12.90 7.81 -0.95
N ARG A 149 -13.16 6.66 -1.55
CA ARG A 149 -13.16 5.37 -0.83
C ARG A 149 -11.77 4.96 -0.37
N PHE A 150 -10.75 5.16 -1.21
CA PHE A 150 -9.36 4.92 -0.83
C PHE A 150 -8.91 5.89 0.27
N GLU A 151 -9.26 7.17 0.17
CA GLU A 151 -9.02 8.17 1.21
C GLU A 151 -9.71 7.83 2.54
N SER A 152 -10.95 7.32 2.50
CA SER A 152 -11.70 6.90 3.69
C SER A 152 -11.13 5.63 4.33
N ALA A 153 -10.68 4.66 3.53
CA ALA A 153 -10.01 3.46 4.04
C ALA A 153 -8.67 3.81 4.69
N TYR A 154 -7.92 4.73 4.10
CA TYR A 154 -6.72 5.31 4.68
C TYR A 154 -7.02 6.00 6.03
N ARG A 155 -8.08 6.82 6.11
CA ARG A 155 -8.54 7.43 7.38
C ARG A 155 -8.97 6.42 8.45
N SER A 156 -9.62 5.32 8.08
CA SER A 156 -10.00 4.27 9.05
C SER A 156 -8.78 3.51 9.57
N ASN A 157 -7.81 3.23 8.70
CA ASN A 157 -6.52 2.64 9.08
C ASN A 157 -5.73 3.60 9.97
N LEU A 158 -5.81 4.92 9.71
CA LEU A 158 -5.25 5.94 10.58
C LEU A 158 -5.86 5.90 11.99
N VAL A 159 -7.18 5.85 12.15
CA VAL A 159 -7.82 5.79 13.49
C VAL A 159 -7.40 4.54 14.28
N GLN A 160 -7.28 3.38 13.63
CA GLN A 160 -6.72 2.18 14.26
C GLN A 160 -5.23 2.32 14.57
N ALA A 161 -4.45 2.91 13.67
CA ALA A 161 -3.04 3.23 13.93
C ALA A 161 -2.89 4.21 15.10
N TYR A 162 -3.79 5.19 15.26
CA TYR A 162 -3.85 6.10 16.41
C TYR A 162 -4.22 5.40 17.71
N ALA A 163 -5.18 4.47 17.69
CA ALA A 163 -5.52 3.64 18.86
C ALA A 163 -4.34 2.75 19.28
N ASN A 164 -3.52 2.30 18.33
CA ASN A 164 -2.27 1.59 18.59
C ASN A 164 -1.15 2.54 19.07
N ARG A 165 -1.05 3.75 18.51
CA ARG A 165 -0.10 4.84 18.86
C ARG A 165 -0.20 5.29 20.32
N ALA A 166 -1.41 5.27 20.89
CA ALA A 166 -1.65 5.57 22.30
C ALA A 166 -1.14 4.47 23.25
N ARG A 167 -0.86 3.26 22.75
CA ARG A 167 -0.43 2.11 23.55
C ARG A 167 1.08 1.82 23.52
N THR A 168 1.84 2.28 22.51
CA THR A 168 3.20 1.76 22.26
C THR A 168 4.35 2.77 22.33
N GLY A 169 4.13 4.02 22.75
CA GLY A 169 5.20 5.02 22.81
C GLY A 169 5.52 5.62 21.43
N ARG A 170 6.19 6.79 21.42
CA ARG A 170 6.41 7.62 20.22
C ARG A 170 7.26 6.89 19.16
N GLU A 171 6.60 6.23 18.21
CA GLU A 171 7.22 5.77 16.95
C GLU A 171 7.40 6.94 15.96
N ILE A 172 8.36 6.79 15.03
CA ILE A 172 8.59 7.71 13.91
C ILE A 172 7.28 7.96 13.15
N ILE A 173 6.99 9.22 12.84
CA ILE A 173 5.83 9.61 12.02
C ILE A 173 6.03 9.06 10.60
N THR A 174 5.18 8.13 10.21
CA THR A 174 5.19 7.46 8.89
C THR A 174 3.89 7.70 8.13
N ASP A 175 3.01 8.55 8.68
CA ASP A 175 1.74 8.92 8.09
C ASP A 175 1.77 10.36 7.54
N ASN A 176 0.86 10.66 6.61
CA ASN A 176 0.77 11.97 5.96
C ASN A 176 -0.02 12.99 6.80
N HIS A 177 -0.47 12.67 8.02
CA HIS A 177 -1.40 13.53 8.76
C HIS A 177 -0.76 14.86 9.16
N ALA A 178 0.46 14.84 9.69
CA ALA A 178 1.18 16.06 10.05
C ALA A 178 1.43 16.94 8.81
N ALA A 179 1.80 16.32 7.68
CA ALA A 179 2.02 17.01 6.42
C ALA A 179 0.74 17.64 5.85
N LEU A 180 -0.39 16.92 5.90
CA LEU A 180 -1.69 17.40 5.43
C LEU A 180 -2.31 18.46 6.34
N ASN A 181 -2.08 18.39 7.65
CA ASN A 181 -2.51 19.45 8.56
C ASN A 181 -1.69 20.73 8.35
N TYR A 182 -0.40 20.59 8.03
CA TYR A 182 0.46 21.73 7.71
C TYR A 182 0.09 22.35 6.35
N ASN A 183 -0.17 21.52 5.34
CA ASN A 183 -0.63 21.97 4.03
C ASN A 183 -1.65 21.00 3.42
N PRO A 184 -2.96 21.29 3.52
CA PRO A 184 -4.04 20.43 3.02
C PRO A 184 -4.01 20.19 1.50
N GLU A 185 -3.42 21.11 0.74
CA GLU A 185 -3.33 21.01 -0.73
C GLU A 185 -2.24 20.02 -1.19
N ALA A 186 -1.36 19.60 -0.28
CA ALA A 186 -0.27 18.67 -0.58
C ALA A 186 -0.75 17.23 -0.85
N GLY A 187 -2.04 16.91 -0.69
CA GLY A 187 -2.56 15.54 -0.79
C GLY A 187 -2.21 14.82 -2.09
N ALA A 188 -2.38 15.48 -3.24
CA ALA A 188 -2.01 14.88 -4.52
C ALA A 188 -0.49 14.66 -4.62
N CYS A 189 0.32 15.62 -4.15
CA CYS A 189 1.78 15.51 -4.13
C CYS A 189 2.25 14.34 -3.26
N LEU A 190 1.69 14.19 -2.06
CA LEU A 190 2.05 13.10 -1.14
C LEU A 190 1.59 11.74 -1.66
N TYR A 191 0.45 11.69 -2.33
CA TYR A 191 -0.05 10.48 -3.00
C TYR A 191 0.88 10.05 -4.13
N ASP A 192 1.21 10.98 -5.04
CA ASP A 192 2.11 10.71 -6.16
C ASP A 192 3.55 10.46 -5.69
N LEU A 193 3.96 10.98 -4.53
CA LEU A 193 5.28 10.71 -3.94
C LEU A 193 5.34 9.31 -3.32
N PHE A 194 4.24 8.82 -2.75
CA PHE A 194 4.16 7.52 -2.08
C PHE A 194 4.42 6.35 -3.05
N VAL A 195 5.24 5.39 -2.60
CA VAL A 195 5.61 4.18 -3.37
C VAL A 195 5.28 2.91 -2.60
N THR A 196 5.61 2.91 -1.30
CA THR A 196 5.46 1.77 -0.39
C THR A 196 5.44 2.28 1.05
N ASP A 197 4.89 1.49 1.96
CA ASP A 197 4.89 1.79 3.39
C ASP A 197 6.15 1.19 4.07
N PRO A 198 7.03 2.02 4.66
CA PRO A 198 8.29 1.56 5.23
C PRO A 198 8.09 0.63 6.46
N LEU A 199 7.00 0.78 7.20
CA LEU A 199 6.70 -0.11 8.34
C LEU A 199 6.25 -1.48 7.85
N ASP A 200 5.40 -1.53 6.83
CA ASP A 200 4.96 -2.80 6.24
C ASP A 200 6.12 -3.52 5.55
N ASP A 201 7.00 -2.79 4.88
CA ASP A 201 8.23 -3.34 4.31
C ASP A 201 9.16 -3.91 5.37
N LYS A 202 9.36 -3.18 6.48
CA LYS A 202 10.13 -3.68 7.64
C LYS A 202 9.50 -4.94 8.22
N LYS A 203 8.18 -4.97 8.42
CA LYS A 203 7.45 -6.14 8.94
C LYS A 203 7.51 -7.33 7.98
N ALA A 204 7.37 -7.09 6.68
CA ALA A 204 7.51 -8.13 5.66
C ALA A 204 8.92 -8.71 5.65
N LEU A 205 9.95 -7.84 5.73
CA LEU A 205 11.34 -8.26 5.79
C LEU A 205 11.64 -9.05 7.08
N LYS A 206 11.15 -8.59 8.24
CA LYS A 206 11.23 -9.34 9.51
C LYS A 206 10.60 -10.73 9.38
N ARG A 207 9.39 -10.84 8.82
CA ARG A 207 8.71 -12.13 8.58
C ARG A 207 9.53 -13.06 7.67
N LYS A 208 10.16 -12.52 6.63
CA LYS A 208 11.00 -13.28 5.68
C LYS A 208 12.31 -13.78 6.32
N LYS A 209 12.92 -13.00 7.21
CA LYS A 209 14.21 -13.34 7.86
C LYS A 209 14.05 -14.15 9.16
N GLY A 210 12.88 -14.07 9.81
CA GLY A 210 12.62 -14.64 11.13
C GLY A 210 13.03 -13.69 12.26
N ASP A 211 12.62 -14.00 13.50
CA ASP A 211 13.01 -13.23 14.67
C ASP A 211 14.52 -13.39 14.95
N ARG A 212 15.11 -12.30 15.44
CA ARG A 212 16.52 -12.25 15.83
C ARG A 212 16.74 -13.07 17.11
N ALA A 213 17.89 -13.73 17.18
CA ALA A 213 18.34 -14.33 18.42
C ALA A 213 18.59 -13.28 19.51
N ALA A 214 18.07 -13.50 20.72
CA ALA A 214 18.14 -12.48 21.77
C ALA A 214 19.62 -12.11 22.04
N SER A 215 19.95 -10.82 21.86
CA SER A 215 21.24 -10.16 22.22
C SER A 215 22.42 -10.18 21.22
N THR A 216 22.18 -9.96 19.93
CA THR A 216 23.20 -9.86 18.83
C THR A 216 23.58 -8.41 18.47
N TYR A 217 24.56 -7.73 19.06
CA TYR A 217 24.68 -6.27 18.79
C TYR A 217 24.89 -5.28 19.95
N GLU A 218 25.39 -5.66 21.13
CA GLU A 218 25.70 -4.67 22.18
C GLU A 218 27.18 -4.28 22.12
N SER A 219 27.55 -3.52 21.09
CA SER A 219 28.83 -2.82 21.07
C SER A 219 28.74 -1.62 22.02
N ASN A 220 29.33 -1.78 23.21
CA ASN A 220 29.60 -0.69 24.16
C ASN A 220 30.72 0.21 23.62
N GLU A 221 30.43 1.01 22.60
CA GLU A 221 31.30 2.13 22.24
C GLU A 221 30.68 3.44 22.69
N ASN A 222 31.40 4.09 23.61
CA ASN A 222 31.08 5.38 24.21
C ASN A 222 31.17 6.46 23.10
N PRO A 223 30.10 7.20 22.77
CA PRO A 223 30.10 8.13 21.65
C PRO A 223 30.68 9.49 22.08
N ASN A 224 31.87 9.49 22.68
CA ASN A 224 32.63 10.69 23.00
C ASN A 224 33.97 10.67 22.26
N SER A 225 33.90 10.81 20.94
CA SER A 225 34.96 11.44 20.17
C SER A 225 34.34 12.23 19.03
N GLU A 226 34.52 13.55 19.05
CA GLU A 226 34.27 14.44 17.91
C GLU A 226 35.35 14.20 16.84
N SER A 227 35.43 12.97 16.33
CA SER A 227 36.17 12.66 15.10
C SER A 227 35.33 13.08 13.91
N HIS A 228 35.97 13.43 12.79
CA HIS A 228 35.32 13.90 11.57
C HIS A 228 34.15 12.97 11.23
N ALA A 229 32.92 13.45 11.48
CA ALA A 229 31.80 12.54 11.60
C ALA A 229 31.54 11.84 10.26
N ILE A 230 31.66 10.52 10.25
CA ILE A 230 31.43 9.69 9.06
C ILE A 230 30.05 10.01 8.49
N GLN A 231 30.02 10.63 7.31
CA GLN A 231 28.78 10.98 6.59
C GLN A 231 28.26 9.82 5.76
N PHE A 232 29.13 8.90 5.33
CA PHE A 232 28.75 7.76 4.51
C PHE A 232 29.43 6.49 5.02
N LEU A 233 28.63 5.46 5.30
CA LEU A 233 29.07 4.14 5.74
C LEU A 233 28.49 3.06 4.83
N TRP A 234 29.36 2.23 4.26
CA TRP A 234 28.95 1.07 3.48
C TRP A 234 29.25 -0.25 4.22
N LEU A 235 28.21 -1.02 4.53
CA LEU A 235 28.31 -2.32 5.16
C LEU A 235 28.03 -3.42 4.14
N TYR A 236 29.03 -4.23 3.80
CA TYR A 236 28.87 -5.25 2.78
C TYR A 236 29.05 -6.66 3.33
N GLY A 237 28.65 -7.64 2.53
CA GLY A 237 28.91 -9.05 2.81
C GLY A 237 28.10 -9.95 1.88
N ASN A 238 28.44 -11.23 1.85
CA ASN A 238 27.75 -12.22 1.03
C ASN A 238 26.31 -12.49 1.51
N PRO A 239 25.48 -13.21 0.73
CA PRO A 239 24.18 -13.69 1.21
C PRO A 239 24.31 -14.37 2.57
N GLY A 240 23.33 -14.13 3.45
CA GLY A 240 23.34 -14.75 4.79
C GLY A 240 24.24 -14.07 5.82
N THR A 241 25.00 -13.01 5.53
CA THR A 241 25.85 -12.34 6.55
C THR A 241 25.10 -11.42 7.54
N GLY A 242 23.76 -11.41 7.52
CA GLY A 242 22.96 -10.64 8.48
C GLY A 242 22.75 -9.15 8.16
N LYS A 243 23.14 -8.65 6.97
CA LYS A 243 22.94 -7.25 6.51
C LYS A 243 21.54 -6.69 6.82
N SER A 244 20.51 -7.32 6.27
CA SER A 244 19.11 -6.89 6.49
C SER A 244 18.68 -6.98 7.94
N THR A 245 19.15 -7.99 8.69
CA THR A 245 18.87 -8.11 10.12
C THR A 245 19.48 -6.96 10.91
N LEU A 246 20.71 -6.54 10.55
CA LEU A 246 21.36 -5.37 11.13
C LEU A 246 20.63 -4.07 10.75
N ALA A 247 20.24 -3.90 9.49
CA ALA A 247 19.50 -2.72 9.05
C ALA A 247 18.15 -2.58 9.77
N ILE A 248 17.44 -3.68 9.98
CA ILE A 248 16.21 -3.72 10.79
C ILE A 248 16.50 -3.32 12.24
N TYR A 249 17.53 -3.90 12.86
CA TYR A 249 17.89 -3.60 14.24
C TYR A 249 18.25 -2.12 14.43
N LEU A 250 19.09 -1.58 13.55
CA LEU A 250 19.46 -0.17 13.56
C LEU A 250 18.23 0.70 13.37
N THR A 251 17.33 0.32 12.46
CA THR A 251 16.08 1.05 12.26
C THR A 251 15.24 1.10 13.54
N ASP A 252 15.03 -0.03 14.21
CA ASP A 252 14.26 -0.08 15.45
C ASP A 252 14.92 0.72 16.58
N LYS A 253 16.24 0.55 16.78
CA LYS A 253 16.99 1.25 17.84
C LYS A 253 17.01 2.76 17.60
N LEU A 254 17.38 3.19 16.40
CA LEU A 254 17.43 4.61 16.05
C LEU A 254 16.04 5.26 16.05
N SER A 255 14.97 4.50 15.75
CA SER A 255 13.60 5.02 15.88
C SER A 255 13.26 5.39 17.32
N ILE A 256 13.71 4.60 18.30
CA ILE A 256 13.52 4.86 19.72
C ILE A 256 14.45 5.99 20.18
N ASP A 257 15.73 5.92 19.82
CA ASP A 257 16.72 6.90 20.26
C ASP A 257 16.42 8.31 19.71
N PHE A 258 15.93 8.41 18.48
CA PHE A 258 15.66 9.70 17.84
C PHE A 258 14.29 10.27 18.22
N SER A 259 13.31 9.45 18.61
CA SER A 259 12.04 9.97 19.11
C SER A 259 12.16 10.68 20.47
N ALA A 260 13.30 10.49 21.16
CA ALA A 260 13.67 11.19 22.38
C ALA A 260 14.38 12.53 22.13
N THR A 261 14.72 12.89 20.88
CA THR A 261 15.50 14.10 20.56
C THR A 261 14.94 14.86 19.36
N ASP A 262 14.74 16.18 19.48
CA ASP A 262 14.22 17.01 18.38
C ASP A 262 15.23 17.29 17.25
N GLY A 263 16.48 16.84 17.39
CA GLY A 263 17.59 17.18 16.48
C GLY A 263 17.96 16.10 15.46
N LYS A 264 17.29 14.95 15.44
CA LYS A 264 17.65 13.81 14.58
C LYS A 264 16.43 13.22 13.88
N THR A 265 16.63 12.74 12.66
CA THR A 265 15.56 12.21 11.81
C THR A 265 16.06 10.96 11.12
N LEU A 266 15.25 9.91 11.10
CA LEU A 266 15.58 8.65 10.46
C LEU A 266 14.65 8.43 9.27
N ALA A 267 15.22 8.11 8.12
CA ALA A 267 14.51 7.61 6.95
C ALA A 267 15.20 6.33 6.49
N TYR A 268 14.43 5.35 6.02
CA TYR A 268 15.01 4.09 5.58
C TYR A 268 14.27 3.50 4.40
N PHE A 269 14.98 2.74 3.57
CA PHE A 269 14.44 2.05 2.42
C PHE A 269 15.05 0.65 2.31
N PHE A 270 14.20 -0.36 2.22
CA PHE A 270 14.63 -1.74 2.04
C PHE A 270 14.45 -2.13 0.58
N CYS A 271 15.53 -2.23 -0.20
CA CYS A 271 15.43 -2.70 -1.56
C CYS A 271 15.00 -4.17 -1.58
N ASP A 272 14.15 -4.56 -2.53
CA ASP A 272 13.78 -5.95 -2.74
C ASP A 272 13.47 -6.18 -4.23
N SER A 273 14.27 -7.01 -4.87
CA SER A 273 14.20 -7.30 -6.30
C SER A 273 12.87 -7.93 -6.73
N ALA A 274 12.14 -8.55 -5.78
CA ALA A 274 10.82 -9.16 -6.03
C ALA A 274 9.69 -8.12 -6.19
N PHE A 275 9.92 -6.85 -5.83
CA PHE A 275 8.91 -5.80 -5.89
C PHE A 275 9.35 -4.66 -6.80
N ASN A 276 8.58 -4.39 -7.86
CA ASN A 276 8.85 -3.27 -8.78
C ASN A 276 8.92 -1.92 -8.05
N THR A 277 8.14 -1.75 -6.99
CA THR A 277 8.13 -0.55 -6.15
C THR A 277 9.38 -0.41 -5.27
N ARG A 278 10.23 -1.44 -5.16
CA ARG A 278 11.38 -1.47 -4.24
C ARG A 278 12.72 -1.78 -4.89
N ARG A 279 12.80 -1.68 -6.22
CA ARG A 279 14.03 -1.97 -6.97
C ARG A 279 14.55 -0.81 -7.83
N THR A 280 13.84 0.32 -7.87
CA THR A 280 14.23 1.47 -8.70
C THR A 280 14.91 2.58 -7.92
N ALA A 281 15.76 3.36 -8.57
CA ALA A 281 16.46 4.49 -7.95
C ALA A 281 15.48 5.58 -7.50
N THR A 282 14.44 5.85 -8.30
CA THR A 282 13.39 6.81 -7.94
C THR A 282 12.59 6.33 -6.74
N SER A 283 12.28 5.03 -6.63
CA SER A 283 11.62 4.46 -5.45
C SER A 283 12.38 4.72 -4.16
N VAL A 284 13.71 4.51 -4.17
CA VAL A 284 14.58 4.76 -3.01
C VAL A 284 14.46 6.22 -2.57
N VAL A 285 14.66 7.17 -3.49
CA VAL A 285 14.64 8.61 -3.18
C VAL A 285 13.25 9.06 -2.73
N ARG A 286 12.19 8.59 -3.40
CA ARG A 286 10.80 8.90 -3.03
C ARG A 286 10.47 8.42 -1.63
N GLY A 287 10.84 7.18 -1.29
CA GLY A 287 10.60 6.62 0.03
C GLY A 287 11.35 7.36 1.14
N LEU A 288 12.60 7.75 0.90
CA LEU A 288 13.38 8.55 1.86
C LEU A 288 12.80 9.96 2.02
N LEU A 289 12.53 10.66 0.90
CA LEU A 289 11.98 12.01 0.89
C LEU A 289 10.61 12.08 1.59
N LEU A 290 9.73 11.12 1.34
CA LEU A 290 8.43 11.06 1.98
C LEU A 290 8.57 10.98 3.51
N GLN A 291 9.42 10.09 4.02
CA GLN A 291 9.65 9.96 5.46
C GLN A 291 10.21 11.24 6.09
N LEU A 292 11.06 11.99 5.37
CA LEU A 292 11.54 13.28 5.84
C LEU A 292 10.39 14.29 5.95
N ILE A 293 9.51 14.36 4.96
CA ILE A 293 8.35 15.28 4.95
C ILE A 293 7.32 14.91 6.02
N GLN A 294 7.07 13.62 6.23
CA GLN A 294 6.13 13.14 7.26
C GLN A 294 6.59 13.54 8.67
N GLN A 295 7.90 13.46 8.91
CA GLN A 295 8.50 13.90 10.18
C GLN A 295 8.64 15.43 10.27
N HIS A 296 8.86 16.11 9.14
CA HIS A 296 9.06 17.56 9.05
C HIS A 296 8.21 18.18 7.94
N PRO A 297 6.93 18.47 8.20
CA PRO A 297 6.01 19.06 7.22
C PRO A 297 6.50 20.31 6.48
N PRO A 298 7.28 21.23 7.08
CA PRO A 298 7.83 22.39 6.36
C PRO A 298 8.68 22.03 5.14
N LEU A 299 9.23 20.82 5.07
CA LEU A 299 9.99 20.34 3.92
C LEU A 299 9.16 20.21 2.64
N LEU A 300 7.83 20.26 2.73
CA LEU A 300 6.93 20.36 1.56
C LEU A 300 7.29 21.55 0.66
N SER A 301 7.83 22.62 1.22
CA SER A 301 8.28 23.81 0.47
C SER A 301 9.33 23.50 -0.60
N TYR A 302 10.12 22.43 -0.45
CA TYR A 302 11.10 21.99 -1.46
C TYR A 302 10.48 21.20 -2.61
N VAL A 303 9.34 20.56 -2.39
CA VAL A 303 8.70 19.64 -3.36
C VAL A 303 7.57 20.33 -4.12
N LEU A 304 6.69 21.03 -3.41
CA LEU A 304 5.45 21.57 -3.95
C LEU A 304 5.64 22.52 -5.14
N PRO A 305 6.62 23.44 -5.18
CA PRO A 305 6.82 24.31 -6.33
C PRO A 305 7.05 23.52 -7.62
N LYS A 306 7.98 22.56 -7.60
CA LYS A 306 8.29 21.71 -8.76
C LYS A 306 7.16 20.75 -9.09
N TYR A 307 6.44 20.26 -8.07
CA TYR A 307 5.30 19.39 -8.26
C TYR A 307 4.11 20.14 -8.89
N ASN A 308 3.90 21.40 -8.55
CA ASN A 308 2.82 22.19 -9.14
C ASN A 308 3.01 22.41 -10.64
N GLU A 309 4.26 22.50 -11.11
CA GLU A 309 4.61 22.61 -12.53
C GLU A 309 4.50 21.27 -13.27
N ARG A 310 5.04 20.18 -12.68
CA ARG A 310 5.26 18.90 -13.40
C ARG A 310 4.29 17.78 -13.02
N LYS A 311 3.57 17.92 -11.91
CA LYS A 311 2.69 16.90 -11.30
C LYS A 311 3.42 15.56 -11.14
N ALA A 312 2.73 14.43 -11.29
CA ALA A 312 3.28 13.08 -11.17
C ALA A 312 4.60 12.87 -11.94
N LYS A 313 4.76 13.50 -13.12
CA LYS A 313 5.98 13.38 -13.95
C LYS A 313 7.25 13.87 -13.23
N LEU A 314 7.12 14.70 -12.20
CA LEU A 314 8.25 15.08 -11.36
C LEU A 314 8.95 13.84 -10.78
N PHE A 315 8.16 12.87 -10.33
CA PHE A 315 8.64 11.70 -9.60
C PHE A 315 9.12 10.56 -10.50
N GLU A 316 9.06 10.76 -11.82
CA GLU A 316 9.68 9.90 -12.82
C GLU A 316 11.13 10.32 -13.11
N SER A 317 11.49 11.58 -12.82
CA SER A 317 12.85 12.12 -13.03
C SER A 317 13.72 11.92 -11.80
N PHE A 318 14.70 11.02 -11.89
CA PHE A 318 15.66 10.77 -10.82
C PHE A 318 16.45 12.04 -10.44
N ASP A 319 16.99 12.78 -11.41
CA ASP A 319 17.82 13.96 -11.13
C ASP A 319 17.02 15.06 -10.42
N ALA A 320 15.76 15.28 -10.83
CA ALA A 320 14.89 16.25 -10.18
C ALA A 320 14.56 15.83 -8.74
N LEU A 321 14.25 14.55 -8.52
CA LEU A 321 14.01 13.96 -7.21
C LEU A 321 15.23 14.06 -6.30
N TRP A 322 16.41 13.71 -6.80
CA TRP A 322 17.65 13.76 -6.03
C TRP A 322 17.97 15.19 -5.60
N ALA A 323 17.84 16.16 -6.51
CA ALA A 323 18.05 17.57 -6.19
C ALA A 323 17.08 18.07 -5.10
N ILE A 324 15.81 17.67 -5.17
CA ILE A 324 14.82 17.99 -4.12
C ILE A 324 15.20 17.33 -2.80
N PHE A 325 15.54 16.05 -2.81
CA PHE A 325 15.92 15.29 -1.63
C PHE A 325 17.13 15.91 -0.92
N ILE A 326 18.19 16.24 -1.67
CA ILE A 326 19.38 16.90 -1.11
C ILE A 326 19.04 18.28 -0.54
N SER A 327 18.21 19.07 -1.23
CA SER A 327 17.78 20.39 -0.74
C SER A 327 17.00 20.28 0.57
N ALA A 328 16.03 19.35 0.64
CA ALA A 328 15.24 19.10 1.84
C ALA A 328 16.09 18.51 2.98
N ALA A 329 17.04 17.63 2.67
CA ALA A 329 17.96 17.08 3.65
C ALA A 329 18.90 18.15 4.21
N ALA A 330 19.36 19.09 3.37
CA ALA A 330 20.24 20.19 3.75
C ALA A 330 19.58 21.24 4.67
N ASP A 331 18.25 21.26 4.75
CA ASP A 331 17.52 22.16 5.64
C ASP A 331 17.95 21.95 7.11
N ARG A 332 18.46 22.97 7.76
CA ARG A 332 18.97 22.86 9.14
C ARG A 332 17.86 22.81 10.20
N THR A 333 16.66 23.27 9.88
CA THR A 333 15.50 23.32 10.80
C THR A 333 14.96 21.93 11.12
N SER A 334 15.15 20.97 10.23
CA SER A 334 14.77 19.56 10.41
C SER A 334 15.88 18.69 10.98
N GLY A 335 16.87 19.29 11.65
CA GLY A 335 17.94 18.58 12.34
C GLY A 335 18.86 17.76 11.41
N ARG A 336 19.51 16.74 11.97
CA ARG A 336 20.41 15.83 11.27
C ARG A 336 19.66 14.58 10.79
N LYS A 337 19.81 14.25 9.51
CA LYS A 337 19.13 13.14 8.84
C LYS A 337 20.04 11.94 8.77
N TYR A 338 19.48 10.79 9.06
CA TYR A 338 20.12 9.49 8.95
C TYR A 338 19.29 8.67 7.96
N CYS A 339 19.91 8.29 6.86
CA CYS A 339 19.27 7.54 5.78
C CYS A 339 19.88 6.13 5.72
N ILE A 340 19.03 5.11 5.82
CA ILE A 340 19.45 3.71 5.67
C ILE A 340 18.92 3.18 4.33
N ILE A 341 19.79 2.66 3.49
CA ILE A 341 19.41 1.91 2.28
C ILE A 341 19.90 0.47 2.47
N ASP A 342 18.98 -0.46 2.69
CA ASP A 342 19.32 -1.89 2.79
C ASP A 342 19.26 -2.56 1.41
N ALA A 343 20.20 -3.47 1.19
CA ALA A 343 20.27 -4.37 0.04
C ALA A 343 20.28 -3.62 -1.31
N LEU A 344 21.10 -2.58 -1.45
CA LEU A 344 21.19 -1.78 -2.68
C LEU A 344 21.50 -2.64 -3.92
N ASP A 345 22.17 -3.80 -3.75
CA ASP A 345 22.41 -4.77 -4.81
C ASP A 345 21.14 -5.43 -5.38
N GLU A 346 19.98 -5.26 -4.75
CA GLU A 346 18.68 -5.74 -5.22
C GLU A 346 17.93 -4.72 -6.11
N CYS A 347 18.50 -3.54 -6.34
CA CYS A 347 18.02 -2.63 -7.38
C CYS A 347 18.25 -3.21 -8.78
N ASP A 348 17.41 -2.84 -9.75
CA ASP A 348 17.69 -3.14 -11.16
C ASP A 348 18.98 -2.48 -11.64
N ASP A 349 19.65 -3.07 -12.63
CA ASP A 349 21.01 -2.69 -13.05
C ASP A 349 21.16 -1.19 -13.36
N GLU A 350 20.20 -0.60 -14.08
CA GLU A 350 20.27 0.81 -14.46
C GLU A 350 20.01 1.74 -13.26
N SER A 351 19.06 1.37 -12.40
CA SER A 351 18.81 2.07 -11.14
C SER A 351 20.01 1.99 -10.19
N GLN A 352 20.65 0.83 -10.09
CA GLN A 352 21.83 0.60 -9.25
C GLN A 352 22.97 1.52 -9.68
N LYS A 353 23.35 1.51 -10.97
CA LYS A 353 24.38 2.39 -11.53
C LYS A 353 24.06 3.86 -11.29
N THR A 354 22.81 4.26 -11.56
CA THR A 354 22.35 5.66 -11.41
C THR A 354 22.48 6.12 -9.96
N LEU A 355 21.98 5.32 -9.02
CA LEU A 355 22.01 5.64 -7.59
C LEU A 355 23.45 5.64 -7.06
N LEU A 356 24.27 4.65 -7.41
CA LEU A 356 25.68 4.56 -6.99
C LEU A 356 26.50 5.76 -7.45
N ARG A 357 26.39 6.13 -8.73
CA ARG A 357 27.07 7.29 -9.29
C ARG A 357 26.66 8.56 -8.55
N GLN A 358 25.37 8.74 -8.33
CA GLN A 358 24.85 9.93 -7.66
C GLN A 358 25.28 10.00 -6.18
N LEU A 359 25.25 8.87 -5.45
CA LEU A 359 25.76 8.79 -4.08
C LEU A 359 27.25 9.16 -4.05
N ARG A 360 28.04 8.57 -4.96
CA ARG A 360 29.47 8.86 -5.09
C ARG A 360 29.73 10.35 -5.31
N GLU A 361 29.12 10.94 -6.34
CA GLU A 361 29.30 12.35 -6.70
C GLU A 361 28.86 13.29 -5.58
N THR A 362 27.73 12.98 -4.93
CA THR A 362 27.19 13.83 -3.87
C THR A 362 28.06 13.82 -2.63
N PHE A 363 28.48 12.64 -2.15
CA PHE A 363 29.15 12.47 -0.85
C PHE A 363 30.69 12.53 -0.91
N HIS A 364 31.27 12.50 -2.11
CA HIS A 364 32.68 12.78 -2.32
C HIS A 364 32.96 14.28 -2.55
N SER A 365 31.92 15.08 -2.80
CA SER A 365 32.05 16.52 -3.01
C SER A 365 32.29 17.28 -1.70
N PRO A 366 33.16 18.31 -1.67
CA PRO A 366 33.29 19.20 -0.51
C PRO A 366 32.01 19.99 -0.21
N GLU A 367 31.07 20.07 -1.16
CA GLU A 367 29.77 20.74 -1.01
C GLU A 367 28.70 19.85 -0.35
N THR A 368 29.06 18.66 0.11
CA THR A 368 28.11 17.73 0.75
C THR A 368 27.40 18.39 1.93
N PRO A 369 26.06 18.32 2.04
CA PRO A 369 25.36 18.88 3.19
C PRO A 369 25.81 18.20 4.49
N PRO A 370 26.25 18.97 5.51
CA PRO A 370 26.87 18.40 6.71
C PRO A 370 25.88 17.69 7.65
N ASN A 371 24.58 17.83 7.38
CA ASN A 371 23.50 17.34 8.22
C ASN A 371 22.84 16.07 7.68
N ILE A 372 23.36 15.44 6.63
CA ILE A 372 22.90 14.13 6.16
C ILE A 372 23.96 13.05 6.39
N ARG A 373 23.50 11.86 6.79
CA ARG A 373 24.33 10.68 6.93
C ARG A 373 23.67 9.48 6.27
N PHE A 374 24.46 8.67 5.55
CA PHE A 374 24.01 7.46 4.90
C PHE A 374 24.65 6.21 5.51
N LEU A 375 23.83 5.19 5.71
CA LEU A 375 24.26 3.81 5.86
C LEU A 375 23.68 3.02 4.69
N VAL A 376 24.56 2.40 3.91
CA VAL A 376 24.17 1.56 2.77
C VAL A 376 24.60 0.14 3.07
N THR A 377 23.74 -0.84 2.80
CA THR A 377 24.13 -2.25 2.80
C THR A 377 24.02 -2.85 1.40
N SER A 378 24.94 -3.75 1.05
CA SER A 378 24.84 -4.50 -0.20
C SER A 378 25.75 -5.73 -0.23
N ARG A 379 25.68 -6.52 -1.30
CA ARG A 379 26.77 -7.43 -1.69
C ARG A 379 27.97 -6.66 -2.24
N PRO A 380 29.19 -7.23 -2.15
CA PRO A 380 30.41 -6.58 -2.61
C PRO A 380 30.67 -6.77 -4.11
N TYR A 381 29.65 -6.58 -4.96
CA TYR A 381 29.82 -6.67 -6.41
C TYR A 381 30.81 -5.61 -6.92
N SER A 382 31.50 -5.91 -8.02
CA SER A 382 32.58 -5.07 -8.56
C SER A 382 32.11 -3.66 -8.89
N GLU A 383 30.94 -3.51 -9.51
CA GLU A 383 30.27 -2.23 -9.79
C GLU A 383 30.06 -1.39 -8.51
N ILE A 384 29.57 -2.02 -7.44
CA ILE A 384 29.30 -1.34 -6.17
C ILE A 384 30.62 -0.91 -5.53
N ARG A 385 31.62 -1.80 -5.52
CA ARG A 385 32.98 -1.51 -5.02
C ARG A 385 33.61 -0.30 -5.70
N GLN A 386 33.55 -0.24 -7.03
CA GLN A 386 34.07 0.88 -7.82
C GLN A 386 33.52 2.25 -7.40
N ASN A 387 32.32 2.28 -6.81
CA ASN A 387 31.66 3.52 -6.38
C ASN A 387 31.77 3.78 -4.88
N LEU A 388 31.78 2.73 -4.05
CA LEU A 388 31.66 2.85 -2.59
C LEU A 388 32.95 2.56 -1.80
N ASP A 389 33.98 1.94 -2.40
CA ASP A 389 35.27 1.66 -1.71
C ASP A 389 35.98 2.94 -1.25
N ILE A 390 35.68 4.09 -1.88
CA ILE A 390 36.22 5.40 -1.51
C ILE A 390 35.69 5.91 -0.15
N PHE A 391 34.56 5.38 0.31
CA PHE A 391 33.94 5.75 1.58
C PHE A 391 34.34 4.77 2.68
N THR A 392 34.07 5.14 3.94
CA THR A 392 34.20 4.20 5.06
C THR A 392 33.36 2.97 4.80
N ASN A 393 34.01 1.80 4.77
CA ASN A 393 33.34 0.54 4.49
C ASN A 393 33.82 -0.58 5.43
N LYS A 394 32.94 -1.57 5.68
CA LYS A 394 33.22 -2.74 6.53
C LYS A 394 32.55 -3.99 5.99
N ASP A 395 33.30 -5.09 5.98
CA ASP A 395 32.75 -6.42 5.74
C ASP A 395 32.08 -6.96 7.00
N LEU A 396 30.79 -7.27 6.93
CA LEU A 396 30.06 -7.86 8.05
C LEU A 396 30.63 -9.22 8.45
N ALA A 397 31.23 -9.99 7.54
CA ALA A 397 31.84 -11.27 7.88
C ALA A 397 33.14 -11.11 8.70
N SER A 398 33.73 -9.91 8.72
CA SER A 398 34.98 -9.65 9.45
C SER A 398 34.78 -9.40 10.96
N PHE A 399 33.54 -9.28 11.44
CA PHE A 399 33.27 -9.04 12.85
C PHE A 399 33.48 -10.32 13.68
N PRO A 400 34.32 -10.30 14.74
CA PRO A 400 34.66 -11.49 15.54
C PRO A 400 33.45 -12.17 16.18
N ASP A 401 32.39 -11.41 16.48
CA ASP A 401 31.20 -11.90 17.18
C ASP A 401 30.22 -12.66 16.27
N VAL A 402 30.39 -12.59 14.94
CA VAL A 402 29.51 -13.25 13.96
C VAL A 402 29.46 -14.77 14.17
N THR A 403 30.61 -15.41 14.44
CA THR A 403 30.66 -16.85 14.70
C THR A 403 29.88 -17.23 15.96
N ARG A 404 29.94 -16.41 17.01
CA ARG A 404 29.17 -16.62 18.25
C ARG A 404 27.68 -16.42 18.03
N ASP A 405 27.32 -15.48 17.17
CA ASP A 405 25.95 -15.14 16.82
C ASP A 405 25.27 -16.20 15.95
N ILE A 406 26.00 -16.76 14.98
CA ILE A 406 25.59 -17.91 14.17
C ILE A 406 25.34 -19.11 15.08
N ASP A 407 26.28 -19.41 15.97
CA ASP A 407 26.17 -20.47 16.95
C ASP A 407 24.91 -20.37 17.83
N ARG A 408 24.58 -19.15 18.25
CA ARG A 408 23.37 -18.86 19.01
C ARG A 408 22.10 -19.01 18.16
N CYS A 409 22.08 -18.47 16.94
CA CYS A 409 20.96 -18.59 16.02
C CYS A 409 20.63 -20.07 15.72
N ILE A 410 21.66 -20.89 15.49
CA ILE A 410 21.51 -22.34 15.29
C ILE A 410 20.89 -22.97 16.53
N LYS A 411 21.42 -22.70 17.73
CA LYS A 411 20.88 -23.24 18.99
C LYS A 411 19.41 -22.89 19.19
N GLU A 412 19.02 -21.64 18.98
CA GLU A 412 17.64 -21.19 19.16
C GLU A 412 16.67 -21.79 18.13
N ARG A 413 17.06 -21.85 16.85
CA ARG A 413 16.24 -22.46 15.80
C ARG A 413 16.09 -23.97 16.00
N VAL A 414 17.17 -24.66 16.39
CA VAL A 414 17.15 -26.09 16.69
C VAL A 414 16.31 -26.40 17.93
N ALA A 415 16.29 -25.52 18.93
CA ALA A 415 15.47 -25.69 20.12
C ALA A 415 13.97 -25.75 19.79
N GLN A 416 13.52 -25.00 18.77
CA GLN A 416 12.13 -24.97 18.30
C GLN A 416 11.69 -26.22 17.53
N LEU A 417 12.62 -27.09 17.10
CA LEU A 417 12.29 -28.31 16.38
C LEU A 417 11.61 -29.33 17.31
N LYS A 418 10.61 -30.06 16.81
CA LYS A 418 9.93 -31.14 17.55
C LYS A 418 10.65 -32.49 17.39
N TYR A 419 11.93 -32.55 17.75
CA TYR A 419 12.77 -33.76 17.71
C TYR A 419 13.41 -34.05 19.07
N THR A 420 13.98 -35.26 19.22
CA THR A 420 14.73 -35.65 20.42
C THR A 420 16.00 -34.81 20.58
N ASN A 421 16.48 -34.63 21.81
CA ASN A 421 17.69 -33.85 22.09
C ASN A 421 18.91 -34.36 21.31
N LYS A 422 19.03 -35.69 21.15
CA LYS A 422 20.10 -36.31 20.35
C LYS A 422 20.07 -35.91 18.87
N ILE A 423 18.87 -35.77 18.29
CA ILE A 423 18.71 -35.30 16.91
C ILE A 423 18.98 -33.80 16.83
N LYS A 424 18.52 -33.02 17.82
CA LYS A 424 18.79 -31.58 17.91
C LYS A 424 20.29 -31.28 17.99
N GLU A 425 21.04 -31.97 18.85
CA GLU A 425 22.49 -31.82 18.97
C GLU A 425 23.21 -32.12 17.66
N ARG A 426 22.88 -33.24 17.02
CA ARG A 426 23.46 -33.62 15.73
C ARG A 426 23.12 -32.64 14.60
N VAL A 427 21.90 -32.10 14.58
CA VAL A 427 21.50 -31.05 13.62
C VAL A 427 22.25 -29.75 13.89
N SER A 428 22.43 -29.37 15.15
CA SER A 428 23.19 -28.19 15.56
C SER A 428 24.66 -28.29 15.11
N GLU A 429 25.32 -29.42 15.34
CA GLU A 429 26.72 -29.65 14.90
C GLU A 429 26.85 -29.58 13.38
N MET A 430 25.95 -30.22 12.62
CA MET A 430 25.97 -30.16 11.15
C MET A 430 25.73 -28.75 10.61
N LEU A 431 24.83 -27.99 11.23
CA LEU A 431 24.54 -26.61 10.82
C LEU A 431 25.73 -25.68 11.13
N LYS A 432 26.42 -25.88 12.25
CA LYS A 432 27.61 -25.09 12.61
C LYS A 432 28.77 -25.33 11.66
N ASP A 433 29.02 -26.60 11.34
CA ASP A 433 30.06 -27.01 10.40
C ASP A 433 29.81 -26.44 9.00
N LYS A 434 28.54 -26.40 8.57
CA LYS A 434 28.12 -25.90 7.25
C LYS A 434 27.85 -24.40 7.17
N ALA A 435 27.80 -23.69 8.29
CA ALA A 435 27.41 -22.28 8.30
C ALA A 435 28.44 -21.38 7.61
N GLU A 436 29.73 -21.74 7.63
CA GLU A 436 30.83 -21.00 6.96
C GLU A 436 30.78 -19.46 7.18
N GLY A 437 30.36 -19.00 8.36
CA GLY A 437 30.22 -17.58 8.66
C GLY A 437 28.95 -16.91 8.12
N THR A 438 27.93 -17.70 7.74
CA THR A 438 26.64 -17.25 7.23
C THR A 438 25.47 -17.80 8.06
N PHE A 439 24.35 -17.06 8.05
CA PHE A 439 23.08 -17.42 8.71
C PHE A 439 22.10 -18.14 7.75
N LEU A 440 22.57 -18.65 6.60
CA LEU A 440 21.74 -19.29 5.57
C LEU A 440 21.53 -20.79 5.80
#